data_AF-A0A397T443-F1
#
_entry.id   AF-A0A397T443-F1
#
_cell.length_a   1.000
_cell.length_b   1.000
_cell.length_c   1.000
_cell.angle_alpha   90.00
_cell.angle_beta   90.00
_cell.angle_gamma   90.00
#
_symmetry.space_group_name_H-M   'P 1'
#
loop_
_entity.id
_entity.type
_entity.pdbx_description
1 polymer ?
#
loop_
_entity_poly.entity_id
_entity_poly.type
_entity_poly.pdbx_seq_one_letter_code
_entity_poly.pdbx_strand_id
1 'polypeptide(L)'
;MASMNYIDTKTNWTKDKSTLYSYLLVNRLWCEISVRILWRNIWKVNQNIKVDSAILNTLVTCLPNESKELLYKNEIFIPISTSKSPLFNYPEFQFTKLVK
;
A
#
# COMPACT_ATOMS: atom_id res chain seq x y z
N MET A 1 13.04 -21.63 -22.15
CA MET A 1 13.97 -20.66 -21.51
C MET A 1 13.27 -19.44 -20.89
N ALA A 2 11.98 -19.16 -21.13
CA ALA A 2 11.26 -18.04 -20.51
C ALA A 2 10.66 -18.33 -19.11
N SER A 3 10.57 -19.60 -18.71
CA SER A 3 9.93 -20.03 -17.44
C SER A 3 10.85 -19.97 -16.21
N MET A 4 12.18 -19.90 -16.39
CA MET A 4 13.15 -19.97 -15.28
C MET A 4 13.28 -18.63 -14.52
N ASN A 5 13.10 -17.49 -15.18
CA ASN A 5 13.25 -16.15 -14.58
C ASN A 5 12.02 -15.70 -13.77
N TYR A 6 10.83 -16.19 -14.12
CA TYR A 6 9.60 -15.82 -13.42
C TYR A 6 9.48 -16.49 -12.04
N ILE A 7 9.93 -17.74 -11.94
CA ILE A 7 9.87 -18.48 -10.68
C ILE A 7 10.88 -17.90 -9.69
N ASP A 8 12.12 -17.63 -10.15
CA ASP A 8 13.19 -17.14 -9.28
C ASP A 8 12.91 -15.73 -8.74
N THR A 9 12.41 -14.83 -9.59
CA THR A 9 11.93 -13.50 -9.15
C THR A 9 10.77 -13.60 -8.18
N LYS A 10 9.81 -14.51 -8.40
CA LYS A 10 8.69 -14.73 -7.47
C LYS A 10 9.14 -15.30 -6.13
N THR A 11 10.06 -16.27 -6.11
CA THR A 11 10.60 -16.86 -4.88
C THR A 11 11.44 -15.86 -4.08
N ASN A 12 12.28 -15.07 -4.74
CA ASN A 12 13.10 -14.06 -4.07
C ASN A 12 12.21 -12.95 -3.48
N TRP A 13 11.21 -12.49 -4.23
CA TRP A 13 10.28 -11.47 -3.75
C TRP A 13 9.40 -11.96 -2.58
N THR A 14 9.02 -13.23 -2.54
CA THR A 14 8.29 -13.80 -1.38
C THR A 14 9.13 -13.84 -0.10
N LYS A 15 10.43 -14.13 -0.22
CA LYS A 15 11.37 -14.08 0.91
C LYS A 15 11.55 -12.64 1.38
N ASP A 16 11.78 -11.72 0.45
CA ASP A 16 11.91 -10.29 0.75
C ASP A 16 10.66 -9.74 1.47
N LYS A 17 9.46 -10.17 1.04
CA LYS A 17 8.20 -9.79 1.69
C LYS A 17 8.11 -10.27 3.13
N SER A 18 8.50 -11.53 3.40
CA SER A 18 8.51 -12.07 4.77
C SER A 18 9.47 -11.28 5.67
N THR A 19 10.64 -10.92 5.15
CA THR A 19 11.62 -10.09 5.85
C THR A 19 11.04 -8.70 6.13
N LEU A 20 10.39 -8.06 5.15
CA LEU A 20 9.72 -6.76 5.35
C LEU A 20 8.63 -6.80 6.42
N TYR A 21 7.84 -7.89 6.50
CA TYR A 21 6.87 -8.05 7.57
C TYR A 21 7.52 -8.20 8.94
N SER A 22 8.66 -8.89 9.04
CA SER A 22 9.40 -8.99 10.30
C SER A 22 9.89 -7.62 10.79
N TYR A 23 10.31 -6.74 9.89
CA TYR A 23 10.77 -5.39 10.20
C TYR A 23 9.66 -4.46 10.72
N LEU A 24 8.38 -4.76 10.46
CA LEU A 24 7.25 -4.01 11.03
C LEU A 24 7.22 -4.07 12.56
N LEU A 25 7.76 -5.14 13.14
CA LEU A 25 7.70 -5.43 14.56
C LEU A 25 8.96 -4.97 15.32
N VAL A 26 10.00 -4.49 14.63
CA VAL A 26 11.29 -4.16 15.24
C VAL A 26 11.24 -2.80 15.95
N ASN A 27 10.94 -1.73 15.21
CA ASN A 27 10.74 -0.39 15.76
C ASN A 27 10.02 0.52 14.74
N ARG A 28 9.68 1.76 15.15
CA ARG A 28 8.94 2.71 14.32
C ARG A 28 9.65 3.05 13.00
N LEU A 29 10.97 3.18 13.00
CA LEU A 29 11.75 3.51 11.81
C LEU A 29 11.74 2.36 10.79
N TRP A 30 12.03 1.13 11.24
CA TRP A 30 11.97 -0.06 10.39
C TRP A 30 10.56 -0.34 9.89
N CYS A 31 9.55 -0.06 10.72
CA CYS A 31 8.15 -0.15 10.33
C CYS A 31 7.84 0.82 9.18
N GLU A 32 8.19 2.11 9.29
CA GLU A 32 7.94 3.09 8.24
C GLU A 32 8.65 2.72 6.93
N ILE A 33 9.93 2.36 6.99
CA ILE A 33 10.71 1.96 5.81
C ILE A 33 10.07 0.75 5.13
N SER A 34 9.68 -0.25 5.91
CA SER A 34 9.11 -1.49 5.38
C SER A 34 7.73 -1.26 4.78
N VAL A 35 6.87 -0.47 5.45
CA VAL A 35 5.57 -0.07 4.90
C VAL A 35 5.77 0.69 3.59
N ARG A 36 6.71 1.62 3.51
CA ARG A 36 7.02 2.37 2.26
C ARG A 36 7.42 1.43 1.12
N ILE A 37 8.29 0.46 1.38
CA ILE A 37 8.75 -0.52 0.37
C ILE A 37 7.60 -1.43 -0.08
N LEU A 38 6.79 -1.92 0.87
CA LEU A 38 5.62 -2.75 0.58
C LEU A 38 4.59 -1.99 -0.25
N TRP A 39 4.33 -0.73 0.10
CA TRP A 39 3.31 0.10 -0.55
C TRP A 39 3.68 0.48 -1.99
N ARG A 40 4.97 0.70 -2.28
CA ARG A 40 5.47 0.96 -3.65
C ARG A 40 5.19 -0.17 -4.64
N ASN A 41 5.16 -1.40 -4.15
CA ASN A 41 4.97 -2.58 -5.00
C ASN A 41 3.56 -3.16 -4.90
N ILE A 42 2.62 -2.49 -4.24
CA ILE A 42 1.36 -3.08 -3.81
C ILE A 42 0.54 -3.68 -4.97
N TRP A 43 0.58 -3.05 -6.15
CA TRP A 43 -0.07 -3.51 -7.37
C TRP A 43 0.61 -4.70 -8.05
N LYS A 44 1.89 -4.94 -7.77
CA LYS A 44 2.60 -6.16 -8.20
C LYS A 44 2.31 -7.35 -7.28
N VAL A 45 1.96 -7.08 -6.02
CA VAL A 45 1.70 -8.10 -5.00
C VAL A 45 0.31 -8.67 -5.08
N ASN A 46 -0.67 -7.80 -5.34
CA ASN A 46 -2.07 -8.11 -5.11
C ASN A 46 -2.80 -8.02 -6.45
N GLN A 47 -3.04 -9.17 -7.05
CA GLN A 47 -3.97 -9.32 -8.19
C GLN A 47 -5.38 -9.73 -7.72
N ASN A 48 -5.63 -9.63 -6.41
CA ASN A 48 -6.88 -10.04 -5.80
C ASN A 48 -7.79 -8.83 -5.60
N ILE A 49 -8.96 -8.84 -6.26
CA ILE A 49 -9.97 -7.77 -6.25
C ILE A 49 -10.34 -7.29 -4.83
N LYS A 50 -10.42 -8.20 -3.85
CA LYS A 50 -10.72 -7.84 -2.45
C LYS A 50 -9.62 -6.98 -1.80
N VAL A 51 -8.37 -7.24 -2.13
CA VAL A 51 -7.23 -6.48 -1.60
C VAL A 51 -7.16 -5.11 -2.26
N ASP A 52 -7.51 -5.02 -3.54
CA ASP A 52 -7.59 -3.75 -4.26
C ASP A 52 -8.62 -2.80 -3.63
N SER A 53 -9.77 -3.32 -3.20
CA SER A 53 -10.76 -2.54 -2.44
C SER A 53 -10.21 -2.02 -1.11
N ALA A 54 -9.44 -2.82 -0.35
CA ALA A 54 -8.85 -2.39 0.91
C ALA A 54 -7.77 -1.29 0.72
N ILE A 55 -7.00 -1.39 -0.38
CA ILE A 55 -6.00 -0.37 -0.74
C ILE A 55 -6.68 0.94 -1.11
N LEU A 56 -7.72 0.89 -1.95
CA LEU A 56 -8.52 2.05 -2.31
C LEU A 56 -9.15 2.71 -1.08
N ASN A 57 -9.73 1.92 -0.18
CA ASN A 57 -10.28 2.43 1.08
C ASN A 57 -9.21 3.14 1.91
N THR A 58 -8.00 2.57 2.01
CA THR A 58 -6.89 3.19 2.74
C THR A 58 -6.48 4.52 2.10
N LEU A 59 -6.34 4.57 0.78
CA LEU A 59 -6.01 5.82 0.08
C LEU A 59 -7.08 6.90 0.28
N VAL A 60 -8.36 6.52 0.27
CA VAL A 60 -9.49 7.42 0.53
C VAL A 60 -9.49 7.92 1.98
N THR A 61 -9.12 7.08 2.95
CA THR A 61 -8.99 7.53 4.36
C THR A 61 -7.90 8.57 4.54
N CYS A 62 -6.83 8.54 3.73
CA CYS A 62 -5.77 9.55 3.74
C CYS A 62 -6.22 10.91 3.17
N LEU A 63 -7.36 11.00 2.49
CA LEU A 63 -7.81 12.24 1.88
C LEU A 63 -8.27 13.29 2.92
N PRO A 64 -8.10 14.59 2.63
CA PRO A 64 -8.72 15.66 3.39
C PRO A 64 -10.26 15.52 3.41
N ASN A 65 -10.89 16.08 4.45
CA ASN A 65 -12.35 16.04 4.60
C ASN A 65 -13.06 16.69 3.41
N GLU A 66 -12.53 17.80 2.89
CA GLU A 66 -13.06 18.49 1.69
C GLU A 66 -13.14 17.55 0.48
N SER A 67 -12.08 16.76 0.25
CA SER A 67 -12.06 15.79 -0.86
C SER A 67 -13.05 14.64 -0.63
N LYS A 68 -13.22 14.19 0.63
CA LYS A 68 -14.20 13.15 0.98
C LYS A 68 -15.64 13.64 0.78
N GLU A 69 -15.92 14.89 1.12
CA GLU A 69 -17.23 15.51 0.87
C GLU A 69 -17.52 15.63 -0.63
N LEU A 70 -16.52 15.95 -1.45
CA LEU A 70 -16.68 15.95 -2.91
C LEU A 70 -17.02 14.55 -3.43
N LEU A 71 -16.35 13.50 -2.95
CA LEU A 71 -16.67 12.12 -3.35
C LEU A 71 -18.12 11.76 -2.96
N TYR A 72 -18.55 12.13 -1.76
CA TYR A 72 -19.93 11.91 -1.30
C TYR A 72 -20.96 12.65 -2.17
N LYS A 73 -20.69 13.92 -2.52
CA LYS A 73 -21.55 14.72 -3.40
C LYS A 73 -21.69 14.15 -4.82
N ASN A 74 -20.67 13.41 -5.28
CA ASN A 74 -20.69 12.73 -6.58
C ASN A 74 -21.25 11.30 -6.49
N GLU A 75 -21.93 10.94 -5.38
CA GLU A 75 -22.52 9.61 -5.15
C GLU A 75 -21.49 8.45 -5.18
N ILE A 76 -20.20 8.76 -5.00
CA ILE A 76 -19.14 7.75 -4.90
C ILE A 76 -19.11 7.26 -3.46
N PHE A 77 -19.93 6.24 -3.16
CA PHE A 77 -20.01 5.66 -1.83
C PHE A 77 -18.89 4.64 -1.61
N ILE A 78 -17.88 5.07 -0.85
CA ILE A 78 -16.80 4.22 -0.38
C ILE A 78 -17.11 3.88 1.07
N PRO A 79 -17.09 2.59 1.50
CA PRO A 79 -17.30 2.22 2.89
C PRO A 79 -16.12 2.71 3.74
N ILE A 80 -16.13 4.01 4.07
CA ILE A 80 -15.13 4.67 4.90
C ILE A 80 -15.35 4.16 6.32
N SER A 81 -14.62 3.10 6.65
CA SER A 81 -14.85 2.33 7.88
C SER A 81 -14.22 2.99 9.11
N THR A 82 -13.42 4.05 8.94
CA THR A 82 -12.61 4.60 10.04
C THR A 82 -12.55 6.13 10.00
N SER A 83 -13.06 6.78 11.03
CA SER A 83 -12.83 8.21 11.32
C SER A 83 -11.40 8.50 11.78
N LYS A 84 -10.59 7.45 12.01
CA LYS A 84 -9.21 7.57 12.47
C LYS A 84 -8.29 7.90 11.31
N SER A 85 -7.42 8.89 11.51
CA SER A 85 -6.34 9.19 10.58
C SER A 85 -5.42 7.96 10.43
N PRO A 86 -4.99 7.65 9.20
CA PRO A 86 -4.07 6.56 8.96
C PRO A 86 -2.73 6.83 9.65
N LEU A 87 -2.06 5.77 10.09
CA LEU A 87 -0.78 5.85 10.81
C LEU A 87 0.33 6.47 9.97
N PHE A 88 0.25 6.31 8.65
CA PHE A 88 1.22 6.81 7.68
C PHE A 88 0.51 7.52 6.53
N ASN A 89 1.20 8.46 5.89
CA ASN A 89 0.74 9.07 4.63
C ASN A 89 1.03 8.12 3.45
N TYR A 90 0.20 7.08 3.33
CA TYR A 90 0.34 6.06 2.29
C TYR A 90 0.43 6.61 0.84
N PRO A 91 -0.33 7.65 0.44
CA PRO A 91 -0.15 8.32 -0.85
C PRO A 91 1.29 8.78 -1.13
N GLU A 92 2.01 9.37 -0.16
CA GLU A 92 3.39 9.83 -0.37
C GLU A 92 4.36 8.69 -0.72
N PHE A 93 4.08 7.48 -0.27
CA PHE A 93 4.93 6.33 -0.54
C PHE A 93 4.86 5.88 -2.01
N GLN A 94 3.76 6.17 -2.72
CA GLN A 94 3.64 5.90 -4.16
C GLN A 94 4.39 6.93 -5.01
N PHE A 95 4.36 8.21 -4.63
CA PHE A 95 4.86 9.30 -5.48
C PHE A 95 6.33 9.66 -5.25
N THR A 96 6.97 9.10 -4.23
CA THR A 96 8.42 9.25 -4.06
C THR A 96 9.17 8.41 -5.09
N LYS A 97 9.33 8.94 -6.31
CA LYS A 97 10.57 8.69 -7.04
C LYS A 97 11.69 9.24 -6.14
N LEU A 98 12.64 8.38 -5.79
CA LEU A 98 13.94 8.85 -5.30
C LEU A 98 14.40 9.90 -6.31
N VAL A 99 14.44 11.17 -5.87
CA VAL A 99 15.08 12.24 -6.62
C VAL A 99 16.53 11.75 -6.80
N LYS A 100 16.88 11.41 -8.04
CA LYS A 100 18.26 11.18 -8.46
C LYS A 100 18.85 12.51 -8.87
#